data_AF-A0AAV4L3S4-F1
#
_entry.id   AF-A0AAV4L3S4-F1
#
_cell.length_a   1.000
_cell.length_b   1.000
_cell.length_c   1.000
_cell.angle_alpha   90.00
_cell.angle_beta   90.00
_cell.angle_gamma   90.00
#
_symmetry.space_group_name_H-M   'P 1'
#
loop_
_entity.id
_entity.type
_entity.pdbx_description
1 polymer ?
#
loop_
_entity_poly.entity_id
_entity_poly.type
_entity_poly.pdbx_seq_one_letter_code
_entity_poly.pdbx_strand_id
1 'polypeptide(L)'
;MKTNGDEKETHLAETTATYALGVFCQLVNPYISGVDHHKKGFMKDFFDAVLEDDGLRNPLPQHHRNRKPGKTTITTGVWSGINDTDLTRFYNGRKKIPAWKAAEFYQRLDISKVERLCCDISIDALADFQKELIKANIRVTDISELPSATGKWLLSILQANAGGRDILIDGISFQPKFDIFENLPLASGRINNGKLHLGRSSVPWKAYPIPPDKPDDHLEKTYLTQMQAAYADHLHKPINCSDDLPQTCRPEYAKQREYFYDAEGMRRNLRDVIENGEQEFDALKVDLYDGICDTCASDYADGLLRMRATLSQAAGFPLSGSVIAQFPSMIKAAEKKGLCHMLVNDHMLEWVHENE
;
A
#
# COMPACT_ATOMS: atom_id res chain seq x y z
N MET A 1 33.39 -43.29 28.37
CA MET A 1 32.24 -42.76 27.62
C MET A 1 32.63 -41.41 27.05
N LYS A 2 32.87 -41.35 25.74
CA LYS A 2 33.16 -40.10 25.01
C LYS A 2 31.83 -39.53 24.52
N THR A 3 31.55 -38.27 24.82
CA THR A 3 30.47 -37.50 24.23
C THR A 3 31.02 -36.75 23.02
N ASN A 4 30.77 -37.30 21.82
CA ASN A 4 30.85 -36.54 20.57
C ASN A 4 29.44 -36.03 20.26
N GLY A 5 29.32 -34.74 19.97
CA GLY A 5 28.12 -34.12 19.43
C GLY A 5 28.54 -33.07 18.43
N ASP A 6 29.05 -33.54 17.29
CA ASP A 6 29.30 -32.72 16.10
C ASP A 6 27.98 -32.40 15.40
N GLU A 7 27.84 -31.11 15.09
CA GLU A 7 27.43 -30.53 13.80
C GLU A 7 26.08 -30.90 13.16
N LYS A 8 25.36 -29.85 12.77
CA LYS A 8 25.04 -29.63 11.34
C LYS A 8 24.70 -28.16 11.07
N GLU A 9 25.71 -27.44 10.60
CA GLU A 9 25.54 -26.40 9.59
C GLU A 9 24.68 -26.97 8.45
N THR A 10 23.57 -26.32 8.13
CA THR A 10 22.79 -26.63 6.94
C THR A 10 23.15 -25.65 5.84
N HIS A 11 24.16 -26.07 5.08
CA HIS A 11 24.59 -25.57 3.79
C HIS A 11 23.41 -25.27 2.85
N LEU A 12 23.53 -24.14 2.12
CA LEU A 12 22.80 -23.88 0.88
C LEU A 12 22.81 -25.13 0.00
N ALA A 13 21.66 -25.53 -0.52
CA ALA A 13 21.62 -26.35 -1.73
C ALA A 13 22.48 -25.65 -2.79
N GLU A 14 23.46 -26.39 -3.32
CA GLU A 14 24.70 -25.92 -3.95
C GLU A 14 24.53 -24.88 -5.07
N THR A 15 24.36 -23.61 -4.70
CA THR A 15 24.71 -22.51 -5.60
C THR A 15 26.17 -22.15 -5.31
N THR A 16 27.06 -22.40 -6.28
CA THR A 16 28.48 -21.98 -6.19
C THR A 16 28.68 -20.46 -6.31
N ALA A 17 27.60 -19.69 -6.20
CA ALA A 17 27.57 -18.25 -6.37
C ALA A 17 28.00 -17.56 -5.08
N THR A 18 29.06 -16.77 -5.18
CA THR A 18 29.64 -16.01 -4.07
C THR A 18 28.87 -14.71 -3.79
N TYR A 19 28.28 -14.09 -4.82
CA TYR A 19 27.60 -12.80 -4.72
C TYR A 19 26.08 -12.91 -4.94
N ALA A 20 25.33 -12.09 -4.22
CA ALA A 20 23.87 -12.15 -4.14
C ALA A 20 23.17 -12.00 -5.49
N LEU A 21 23.69 -11.12 -6.36
CA LEU A 21 23.15 -10.94 -7.71
C LEU A 21 23.19 -12.24 -8.54
N GLY A 22 24.23 -13.05 -8.34
CA GLY A 22 24.34 -14.33 -9.06
C GLY A 22 23.33 -15.37 -8.56
N VAL A 23 23.04 -15.39 -7.26
CA VAL A 23 21.99 -16.24 -6.68
C VAL A 23 20.64 -15.80 -7.22
N PHE A 24 20.35 -14.49 -7.23
CA PHE A 24 19.15 -13.93 -7.84
C PHE A 24 18.98 -14.39 -9.29
N CYS A 25 19.97 -14.16 -10.15
CA CYS A 25 19.86 -14.52 -11.56
C CYS A 25 19.65 -16.02 -11.77
N GLN A 26 20.31 -16.87 -11.00
CA GLN A 26 20.17 -18.33 -11.14
C GLN A 26 18.82 -18.85 -10.65
N LEU A 27 18.26 -18.27 -9.58
CA LEU A 27 16.95 -18.66 -9.07
C LEU A 27 15.80 -18.14 -9.92
N VAL A 28 15.93 -16.93 -10.48
CA VAL A 28 14.85 -16.28 -11.22
C VAL A 28 14.78 -16.72 -12.68
N ASN A 29 15.94 -16.94 -13.33
CA ASN A 29 16.02 -17.25 -14.77
C ASN A 29 15.10 -18.40 -15.23
N PRO A 30 14.95 -19.54 -14.53
CA PRO A 30 14.09 -20.62 -14.97
C PRO A 30 12.61 -20.27 -15.08
N TYR A 31 12.15 -19.21 -14.40
CA TYR A 31 10.74 -18.88 -14.25
C TYR A 31 10.29 -17.70 -15.12
N ILE A 32 11.19 -16.81 -15.54
CA ILE A 32 10.79 -15.58 -16.24
C ILE A 32 10.50 -15.83 -17.72
N SER A 33 9.33 -15.43 -18.20
CA SER A 33 8.97 -15.50 -19.62
C SER A 33 9.54 -14.31 -20.41
N GLY A 34 9.68 -14.48 -21.74
CA GLY A 34 10.00 -13.36 -22.64
C GLY A 34 11.44 -12.86 -22.61
N VAL A 35 12.37 -13.60 -21.98
CA VAL A 35 13.81 -13.29 -21.96
C VAL A 35 14.62 -14.49 -22.46
N ASP A 36 15.83 -14.27 -22.98
CA ASP A 36 16.76 -15.35 -23.28
C ASP A 36 17.24 -16.03 -21.99
N HIS A 37 17.09 -17.36 -21.90
CA HIS A 37 17.51 -18.11 -20.72
C HIS A 37 19.01 -18.47 -20.68
N HIS A 38 19.77 -18.16 -21.72
CA HIS A 38 21.23 -18.25 -21.68
C HIS A 38 21.81 -17.15 -20.79
N LYS A 39 22.87 -17.46 -20.06
CA LYS A 39 23.47 -16.59 -19.03
C LYS A 39 23.67 -15.13 -19.46
N LYS A 40 24.18 -14.89 -20.67
CA LYS A 40 24.40 -13.51 -21.17
C LYS A 40 23.13 -12.86 -21.70
N GLY A 41 22.28 -13.65 -22.36
CA GLY A 41 20.99 -13.20 -22.87
C GLY A 41 20.10 -12.76 -21.73
N PHE A 42 19.95 -13.60 -20.69
CA PHE A 42 19.18 -13.28 -19.49
C PHE A 42 19.64 -11.96 -18.87
N MET A 43 20.96 -11.80 -18.68
CA MET A 43 21.50 -10.56 -18.11
C MET A 43 21.15 -9.33 -18.95
N LYS A 44 21.11 -9.43 -20.28
CA LYS A 44 20.74 -8.31 -21.16
C LYS A 44 19.23 -8.09 -21.13
N ASP A 45 18.47 -9.09 -21.54
CA ASP A 45 17.03 -9.01 -21.76
C ASP A 45 16.27 -8.68 -20.47
N PHE A 46 16.59 -9.36 -19.36
CA PHE A 46 15.93 -9.10 -18.07
C PHE A 46 16.18 -7.67 -17.60
N PHE A 47 17.43 -7.19 -17.62
CA PHE A 47 17.75 -5.85 -17.12
C PHE A 47 17.30 -4.75 -18.08
N ASP A 48 17.32 -4.96 -19.39
CA ASP A 48 16.71 -4.04 -20.35
C ASP A 48 15.18 -3.98 -20.13
N ALA A 49 14.54 -5.09 -19.75
CA ALA A 49 13.10 -5.16 -19.50
C ALA A 49 12.65 -4.55 -18.17
N VAL A 50 13.48 -4.55 -17.11
CA VAL A 50 13.06 -4.10 -15.76
C VAL A 50 13.55 -2.71 -15.36
N LEU A 51 14.44 -2.10 -16.13
CA LEU A 51 14.94 -0.75 -15.88
C LEU A 51 14.12 0.27 -16.68
N GLU A 52 13.85 1.45 -16.11
CA GLU A 52 13.26 2.57 -16.83
C GLU A 52 14.25 3.17 -17.83
N ASP A 53 13.73 3.57 -19.00
CA ASP A 53 14.49 4.28 -20.00
C ASP A 53 14.54 5.76 -19.60
N ASP A 54 15.72 6.22 -19.19
CA ASP A 54 15.89 7.60 -18.76
C ASP A 54 15.94 8.46 -20.03
N GLY A 55 14.80 9.06 -20.40
CA GLY A 55 14.69 9.99 -21.53
C GLY A 55 15.67 11.17 -21.45
N LEU A 56 16.35 11.33 -20.32
CA LEU A 56 17.48 12.22 -20.10
C LEU A 56 18.67 11.36 -19.67
N ARG A 57 19.58 11.05 -20.61
CA ARG A 57 20.87 10.40 -20.30
C ARG A 57 21.58 11.15 -19.18
N ASN A 58 21.46 10.69 -17.94
CA ASN A 58 22.38 11.09 -16.89
C ASN A 58 23.77 10.63 -17.35
N PRO A 59 24.74 11.54 -17.51
CA PRO A 59 26.04 11.14 -17.99
C PRO A 59 26.68 10.16 -17.01
N LEU A 60 27.31 9.12 -17.55
CA LEU A 60 28.11 8.16 -16.79
C LEU A 60 28.97 8.89 -15.74
N PRO A 61 29.09 8.36 -14.51
CA PRO A 61 29.93 8.93 -13.47
C PRO A 61 31.33 9.28 -14.02
N GLN A 62 31.88 10.43 -13.60
CA GLN A 62 33.12 11.03 -14.13
C GLN A 62 34.28 10.04 -14.31
N HIS A 63 34.36 9.02 -13.45
CA HIS A 63 35.37 7.96 -13.49
C HIS A 63 35.35 7.11 -14.78
N HIS A 64 34.21 6.97 -15.48
CA HIS A 64 34.12 6.21 -16.75
C HIS A 64 34.37 7.03 -18.00
N ARG A 65 34.20 8.36 -17.94
CA ARG A 65 34.53 9.25 -19.07
C ARG A 65 36.00 9.13 -19.49
N ASN A 66 36.88 8.71 -18.58
CA ASN A 66 38.32 8.71 -18.77
C ASN A 66 38.93 7.33 -19.09
N ARG A 67 38.15 6.24 -19.12
CA ARG A 67 38.67 4.89 -19.39
C ARG A 67 38.46 4.52 -20.86
N LYS A 68 39.53 4.25 -21.62
CA LYS A 68 39.41 3.74 -22.99
C LYS A 68 38.66 2.40 -22.98
N PRO A 69 37.52 2.26 -23.68
CA PRO A 69 36.77 1.01 -23.70
C PRO A 69 37.63 -0.11 -24.29
N GLY A 70 37.62 -1.27 -23.63
CA GLY A 70 38.32 -2.46 -24.10
C GLY A 70 37.57 -3.13 -25.27
N LYS A 71 38.23 -4.06 -25.98
CA LYS A 71 37.64 -4.77 -27.13
C LYS A 71 36.31 -5.47 -26.84
N THR A 72 36.05 -5.85 -25.59
CA THR A 72 34.83 -6.58 -25.17
C THR A 72 33.85 -5.70 -24.40
N THR A 73 34.09 -4.39 -24.32
CA THR A 73 33.20 -3.46 -23.62
C THR A 73 31.89 -3.27 -24.41
N ILE A 74 30.76 -3.44 -23.72
CA ILE A 74 29.43 -3.18 -24.26
C ILE A 74 29.25 -1.68 -24.40
N THR A 75 28.77 -1.23 -25.57
CA THR A 75 28.65 0.19 -25.92
C THR A 75 27.21 0.70 -25.94
N THR A 76 26.22 -0.20 -25.93
CA THR A 76 24.78 0.11 -26.06
C THR A 76 23.96 -0.63 -25.01
N GLY A 77 22.75 -0.15 -24.72
CA GLY A 77 21.86 -0.72 -23.71
C GLY A 77 22.28 -0.43 -22.27
N VAL A 78 21.55 -0.99 -21.30
CA VAL A 78 21.74 -0.70 -19.86
C VAL A 78 23.11 -1.16 -19.33
N TRP A 79 23.72 -2.14 -19.99
CA TRP A 79 25.04 -2.67 -19.65
C TRP A 79 26.21 -1.90 -20.27
N SER A 80 25.97 -0.75 -20.91
CA SER A 80 27.04 0.07 -21.47
C SER A 80 28.13 0.38 -20.42
N GLY A 81 29.40 0.21 -20.83
CA GLY A 81 30.58 0.37 -19.97
C GLY A 81 31.04 -0.88 -19.23
N ILE A 82 30.28 -1.98 -19.31
CA ILE A 82 30.65 -3.29 -18.74
C ILE A 82 31.26 -4.19 -19.84
N ASN A 83 32.23 -5.04 -19.49
CA ASN A 83 32.74 -6.03 -20.43
C ASN A 83 31.74 -7.18 -20.62
N ASP A 84 31.48 -7.59 -21.85
CA ASP A 84 30.53 -8.65 -22.18
C ASP A 84 30.88 -10.00 -21.52
N THR A 85 32.17 -10.26 -21.29
CA THR A 85 32.62 -11.46 -20.54
C THR A 85 32.28 -11.41 -19.04
N ASP A 86 32.09 -10.22 -18.46
CA ASP A 86 31.73 -10.07 -17.06
C ASP A 86 30.26 -10.41 -16.79
N LEU A 87 29.37 -10.28 -17.78
CA LEU A 87 27.95 -10.66 -17.62
C LEU A 87 27.79 -12.11 -17.15
N THR A 88 28.54 -13.04 -17.74
CA THR A 88 28.54 -14.43 -17.31
C THR A 88 29.11 -14.60 -15.90
N ARG A 89 30.09 -13.78 -15.49
CA ARG A 89 30.65 -13.83 -14.14
C ARG A 89 29.66 -13.28 -13.11
N PHE A 90 28.92 -12.22 -13.44
CA PHE A 90 27.85 -11.69 -12.60
C PHE A 90 26.71 -12.70 -12.45
N TYR A 91 26.22 -13.28 -13.54
CA TYR A 91 25.19 -14.32 -13.54
C TYR A 91 25.58 -15.51 -12.64
N ASN A 92 26.82 -16.00 -12.76
CA ASN A 92 27.31 -17.11 -11.95
C ASN A 92 27.65 -16.72 -10.50
N GLY A 93 27.53 -15.44 -10.12
CA GLY A 93 27.92 -14.94 -8.80
C GLY A 93 29.42 -15.02 -8.52
N ARG A 94 30.28 -15.07 -9.55
CA ARG A 94 31.75 -15.12 -9.43
C ARG A 94 32.40 -13.73 -9.41
N LYS A 95 31.63 -12.69 -9.68
CA LYS A 95 32.08 -11.31 -9.67
C LYS A 95 30.95 -10.43 -9.16
N LYS A 96 31.26 -9.49 -8.28
CA LYS A 96 30.31 -8.47 -7.85
C LYS A 96 30.10 -7.45 -8.96
N ILE A 97 28.86 -7.02 -9.16
CA ILE A 97 28.58 -5.89 -10.04
C ILE A 97 29.27 -4.63 -9.47
N PRO A 98 29.91 -3.80 -10.31
CA PRO A 98 30.54 -2.58 -9.82
C PRO A 98 29.53 -1.63 -9.15
N ALA A 99 29.93 -1.00 -8.03
CA ALA A 99 29.04 -0.15 -7.23
C ALA A 99 28.36 0.96 -8.05
N TRP A 100 29.09 1.60 -8.96
CA TRP A 100 28.53 2.64 -9.82
C TRP A 100 27.41 2.13 -10.76
N LYS A 101 27.53 0.89 -11.27
CA LYS A 101 26.51 0.29 -12.15
C LYS A 101 25.32 -0.21 -11.34
N ALA A 102 25.57 -0.72 -10.13
CA ALA A 102 24.51 -1.03 -9.18
C ALA A 102 23.72 0.22 -8.76
N ALA A 103 24.38 1.35 -8.53
CA ALA A 103 23.73 2.62 -8.22
C ALA A 103 22.84 3.10 -9.38
N GLU A 104 23.33 3.01 -10.62
CA GLU A 104 22.56 3.30 -11.82
C GLU A 104 21.30 2.42 -11.90
N PHE A 105 21.45 1.11 -11.70
CA PHE A 105 20.32 0.17 -11.76
C PHE A 105 19.35 0.36 -10.60
N TYR A 106 19.85 0.61 -9.39
CA TYR A 106 19.03 0.87 -8.21
C TYR A 106 18.10 2.06 -8.41
N GLN A 107 18.58 3.13 -9.04
CA GLN A 107 17.77 4.32 -9.33
C GLN A 107 16.74 4.10 -10.45
N ARG A 108 16.98 3.13 -11.34
CA ARG A 108 16.17 2.90 -12.54
C ARG A 108 15.26 1.68 -12.44
N LEU A 109 15.39 0.86 -11.41
CA LEU A 109 14.61 -0.38 -11.27
C LEU A 109 13.14 -0.05 -11.03
N ASP A 110 12.28 -0.50 -11.95
CA ASP A 110 10.82 -0.52 -11.74
C ASP A 110 10.42 -1.91 -11.25
N ILE A 111 10.05 -2.01 -9.97
CA ILE A 111 9.56 -3.26 -9.36
C ILE A 111 8.35 -3.80 -10.13
N SER A 112 7.46 -2.93 -10.62
CA SER A 112 6.28 -3.35 -11.39
C SER A 112 6.64 -3.88 -12.78
N LYS A 113 7.85 -3.67 -13.30
CA LYS A 113 8.34 -4.40 -14.50
C LYS A 113 8.81 -5.80 -14.13
N VAL A 114 9.48 -5.97 -12.99
CA VAL A 114 9.85 -7.30 -12.47
C VAL A 114 8.59 -8.14 -12.23
N GLU A 115 7.57 -7.56 -11.61
CA GLU A 115 6.29 -8.24 -11.35
C GLU A 115 5.61 -8.68 -12.64
N ARG A 116 5.61 -7.84 -13.68
CA ARG A 116 5.03 -8.16 -14.99
C ARG A 116 5.70 -9.35 -15.66
N LEU A 117 7.02 -9.48 -15.52
CA LEU A 117 7.77 -10.63 -16.03
C LEU A 117 7.41 -11.94 -15.29
N CYS A 118 6.84 -11.84 -14.10
CA CYS A 118 6.35 -12.97 -13.33
C CYS A 118 4.85 -13.27 -13.56
N CYS A 119 4.09 -12.42 -14.26
CA CYS A 119 2.63 -12.58 -14.41
C CYS A 119 2.22 -13.85 -15.17
N ASP A 120 3.07 -14.35 -16.08
CA ASP A 120 2.77 -15.53 -16.89
C ASP A 120 3.18 -16.85 -16.21
N ILE A 121 3.76 -16.79 -15.00
CA ILE A 121 4.19 -17.99 -14.28
C ILE A 121 2.93 -18.72 -13.77
N SER A 122 2.83 -20.02 -14.07
CA SER A 122 1.73 -20.85 -13.56
C SER A 122 1.77 -20.96 -12.03
N ILE A 123 0.61 -21.22 -11.42
CA ILE A 123 0.51 -21.39 -9.96
C ILE A 123 1.46 -22.48 -9.45
N ASP A 124 1.56 -23.60 -10.16
CA ASP A 124 2.47 -24.70 -9.79
C ASP A 124 3.94 -24.27 -9.87
N ALA A 125 4.32 -23.53 -10.91
CA ALA A 125 5.68 -23.02 -11.07
C ALA A 125 6.02 -21.93 -10.03
N LEU A 126 5.04 -21.10 -9.63
CA LEU A 126 5.19 -20.15 -8.52
C LEU A 126 5.39 -20.87 -7.18
N ALA A 127 4.65 -21.96 -6.93
CA ALA A 127 4.83 -22.76 -5.72
C ALA A 127 6.22 -23.41 -5.67
N ASP A 128 6.73 -23.90 -6.81
CA ASP A 128 8.10 -24.41 -6.90
C ASP A 128 9.14 -23.30 -6.72
N PHE A 129 8.92 -22.13 -7.32
CA PHE A 129 9.79 -20.97 -7.13
C PHE A 129 9.85 -20.52 -5.66
N GLN A 130 8.71 -20.51 -4.96
CA GLN A 130 8.64 -20.20 -3.53
C GLN A 130 9.48 -21.17 -2.69
N LYS A 131 9.45 -22.48 -3.00
CA LYS A 131 10.29 -23.48 -2.32
C LYS A 131 11.79 -23.17 -2.51
N GLU A 132 12.20 -22.78 -3.71
CA GLU A 132 13.60 -22.41 -3.98
C GLU A 132 14.02 -21.13 -3.24
N LEU A 133 13.14 -20.13 -3.14
CA LEU A 133 13.40 -18.93 -2.32
C LEU A 133 13.52 -19.25 -0.83
N ILE A 134 12.68 -20.15 -0.30
CA ILE A 134 12.77 -20.60 1.10
C ILE A 134 14.13 -21.27 1.36
N LYS A 135 14.64 -22.09 0.43
CA LYS A 135 15.98 -22.67 0.52
C LYS A 135 17.08 -21.61 0.53
N ALA A 136 16.86 -20.48 -0.14
CA ALA A 136 17.74 -19.31 -0.11
C ALA A 136 17.50 -18.39 1.12
N ASN A 137 16.73 -18.86 2.12
CA ASN A 137 16.36 -18.14 3.33
C ASN A 137 15.53 -16.85 3.09
N ILE A 138 14.83 -16.77 1.96
CA ILE A 138 13.89 -15.70 1.63
C ILE A 138 12.48 -16.24 1.86
N ARG A 139 11.79 -15.72 2.87
CA ARG A 139 10.46 -16.20 3.24
C ARG A 139 9.41 -15.33 2.57
N VAL A 140 8.55 -15.98 1.80
CA VAL A 140 7.33 -15.40 1.22
C VAL A 140 6.20 -16.34 1.61
N THR A 141 5.23 -15.88 2.38
CA THR A 141 4.14 -16.71 2.91
C THR A 141 3.00 -16.88 1.91
N ASP A 142 2.63 -15.80 1.22
CA ASP A 142 1.62 -15.83 0.17
C ASP A 142 2.27 -15.90 -1.22
N ILE A 143 1.90 -16.92 -1.99
CA ILE A 143 2.39 -17.13 -3.37
C ILE A 143 2.02 -15.93 -4.26
N SER A 144 0.92 -15.24 -3.98
CA SER A 144 0.50 -14.05 -4.75
C SER A 144 1.50 -12.89 -4.64
N GLU A 145 2.28 -12.84 -3.56
CA GLU A 145 3.26 -11.78 -3.28
C GLU A 145 4.65 -12.08 -3.90
N LEU A 146 4.87 -13.30 -4.38
CA LEU A 146 6.15 -13.79 -4.90
C LEU A 146 6.75 -12.88 -6.00
N PRO A 147 5.96 -12.37 -6.98
CA PRO A 147 6.45 -11.41 -7.96
C PRO A 147 7.04 -10.15 -7.32
N SER A 148 6.34 -9.57 -6.35
CA SER A 148 6.77 -8.35 -5.67
C SER A 148 7.99 -8.61 -4.79
N ALA A 149 8.00 -9.75 -4.10
CA ALA A 149 9.12 -10.21 -3.30
C ALA A 149 10.41 -10.28 -4.13
N THR A 150 10.30 -10.80 -5.35
CA THR A 150 11.40 -10.95 -6.30
C THR A 150 11.96 -9.57 -6.68
N GLY A 151 11.10 -8.60 -6.99
CA GLY A 151 11.54 -7.23 -7.29
C GLY A 151 12.20 -6.53 -6.08
N LYS A 152 11.62 -6.66 -4.88
CA LYS A 152 12.18 -6.10 -3.64
C LYS A 152 13.53 -6.72 -3.27
N TRP A 153 13.70 -8.01 -3.55
CA TRP A 153 14.97 -8.71 -3.37
C TRP A 153 16.04 -8.15 -4.30
N LEU A 154 15.74 -7.99 -5.59
CA LEU A 154 16.66 -7.36 -6.54
C LEU A 154 17.02 -5.94 -6.13
N LEU A 155 16.03 -5.14 -5.71
CA LEU A 155 16.24 -3.77 -5.24
C LEU A 155 17.25 -3.74 -4.08
N SER A 156 17.09 -4.63 -3.10
CA SER A 156 17.96 -4.73 -1.92
C SER A 156 19.39 -5.15 -2.28
N ILE A 157 19.54 -6.09 -3.22
CA ILE A 157 20.84 -6.48 -3.78
C ILE A 157 21.53 -5.26 -4.42
N LEU A 158 20.80 -4.51 -5.25
CA LEU A 158 21.35 -3.35 -5.95
C LEU A 158 21.72 -2.23 -4.99
N GLN A 159 20.91 -1.98 -3.96
CA GLN A 159 21.18 -0.98 -2.92
C GLN A 159 22.47 -1.30 -2.15
N ALA A 160 22.62 -2.56 -1.70
CA ALA A 160 23.82 -3.00 -1.00
C ALA A 160 25.06 -2.87 -1.90
N ASN A 161 24.96 -3.31 -3.15
CA ASN A 161 26.05 -3.24 -4.11
C ASN A 161 26.42 -1.80 -4.47
N ALA A 162 25.45 -0.89 -4.56
CA ALA A 162 25.67 0.54 -4.76
C ALA A 162 26.47 1.17 -3.60
N GLY A 163 26.20 0.73 -2.37
CA GLY A 163 26.98 1.08 -1.18
C GLY A 163 28.33 0.35 -1.07
N GLY A 164 28.74 -0.43 -2.08
CA GLY A 164 29.99 -1.20 -2.07
C GLY A 164 29.96 -2.46 -1.22
N ARG A 165 28.81 -2.83 -0.65
CA ARG A 165 28.55 -4.07 0.11
C ARG A 165 28.00 -5.19 -0.79
N ASP A 166 27.68 -6.34 -0.25
CA ASP A 166 26.90 -7.43 -0.86
C ASP A 166 26.15 -8.18 0.25
N ILE A 167 24.85 -8.43 0.05
CA ILE A 167 24.01 -8.94 1.14
C ILE A 167 24.40 -10.33 1.62
N LEU A 168 24.99 -11.18 0.76
CA LEU A 168 25.45 -12.51 1.17
C LEU A 168 26.82 -12.46 1.83
N ILE A 169 27.77 -11.74 1.22
CA ILE A 169 29.14 -11.64 1.76
C ILE A 169 29.19 -10.93 3.10
N ASP A 170 28.44 -9.85 3.24
CA ASP A 170 28.43 -9.04 4.46
C ASP A 170 27.41 -9.54 5.50
N GLY A 171 26.75 -10.69 5.25
CA GLY A 171 25.77 -11.28 6.17
C GLY A 171 24.57 -10.37 6.47
N ILE A 172 24.17 -9.55 5.50
CA ILE A 172 23.06 -8.61 5.67
C ILE A 172 21.77 -9.40 5.54
N SER A 173 21.05 -9.52 6.66
CA SER A 173 19.73 -10.16 6.66
C SER A 173 18.78 -9.40 5.73
N PHE A 174 18.11 -10.14 4.85
CA PHE A 174 17.06 -9.64 4.00
C PHE A 174 15.82 -10.52 4.16
N GLN A 175 14.68 -9.88 4.41
CA GLN A 175 13.36 -10.46 4.23
C GLN A 175 12.54 -9.47 3.43
N PRO A 176 11.78 -9.90 2.41
CA PRO A 176 10.87 -9.01 1.71
C PRO A 176 9.85 -8.48 2.71
N LYS A 177 9.88 -7.17 2.96
CA LYS A 177 8.81 -6.51 3.69
C LYS A 177 7.71 -6.16 2.71
N PHE A 178 6.54 -6.73 2.91
CA PHE A 178 5.33 -6.38 2.17
C PHE A 178 4.66 -5.22 2.89
N ASP A 179 5.27 -4.05 2.81
CA ASP A 179 4.60 -2.83 3.20
C ASP A 179 3.57 -2.52 2.13
N ILE A 180 2.29 -2.74 2.46
CA ILE A 180 1.12 -2.49 1.61
C ILE A 180 1.08 -1.00 1.16
N PHE A 181 1.87 -0.14 1.81
CA PHE A 181 1.82 1.31 1.68
C PHE A 181 3.12 2.01 1.27
N GLU A 182 4.29 1.34 1.24
CA GLU A 182 5.52 2.01 0.76
C GLU A 182 5.60 1.99 -0.78
N ASN A 183 5.52 3.18 -1.38
CA ASN A 183 5.58 3.49 -2.82
C ASN A 183 4.26 3.43 -3.60
N LEU A 184 3.10 3.65 -2.95
CA LEU A 184 1.97 4.20 -3.68
C LEU A 184 2.31 5.67 -4.00
N PRO A 185 2.38 6.10 -5.28
CA PRO A 185 2.34 7.52 -5.54
C PRO A 185 1.04 8.02 -4.93
N LEU A 186 1.19 8.87 -3.90
CA LEU A 186 0.19 9.48 -3.02
C LEU A 186 -1.01 10.14 -3.75
N ALA A 187 -1.06 10.06 -5.08
CA ALA A 187 -2.01 10.68 -5.98
C ALA A 187 -2.89 9.69 -6.79
N SER A 188 -2.88 8.37 -6.55
CA SER A 188 -3.49 7.41 -7.50
C SER A 188 -4.60 6.49 -6.98
N GLY A 189 -4.96 6.57 -5.69
CA GLY A 189 -6.16 5.90 -5.17
C GLY A 189 -7.44 6.51 -5.74
N ARG A 190 -8.17 5.80 -6.59
CA ARG A 190 -9.45 6.28 -7.16
C ARG A 190 -10.55 5.23 -7.15
N ILE A 191 -11.76 5.62 -6.73
CA ILE A 191 -12.96 4.80 -6.87
C ILE A 191 -13.63 5.14 -8.20
N ASN A 192 -13.73 4.16 -9.10
CA ASN A 192 -14.49 4.30 -10.35
C ASN A 192 -15.09 2.94 -10.74
N ASN A 193 -16.29 2.95 -11.33
CA ASN A 193 -16.98 1.75 -11.83
C ASN A 193 -17.04 0.58 -10.82
N GLY A 194 -17.29 0.88 -9.54
CA GLY A 194 -17.39 -0.14 -8.49
C GLY A 194 -16.07 -0.82 -8.14
N LYS A 195 -14.93 -0.18 -8.43
CA LYS A 195 -13.60 -0.65 -8.06
C LYS A 195 -12.79 0.45 -7.41
N LEU A 196 -12.02 0.09 -6.39
CA LEU A 196 -10.94 0.90 -5.88
C LEU A 196 -9.69 0.56 -6.69
N HIS A 197 -9.13 1.56 -7.35
CA HIS A 197 -7.86 1.47 -8.05
C HIS A 197 -6.75 1.99 -7.15
N LEU A 198 -5.75 1.16 -6.88
CA LEU A 198 -4.53 1.51 -6.14
C LEU A 198 -3.35 1.29 -7.09
N GLY A 199 -2.87 2.36 -7.74
CA GLY A 199 -1.90 2.25 -8.82
C GLY A 199 -2.43 1.41 -9.99
N ARG A 200 -1.83 0.23 -10.23
CA ARG A 200 -2.25 -0.72 -11.26
C ARG A 200 -3.17 -1.84 -10.75
N SER A 201 -3.30 -1.97 -9.44
CA SER A 201 -4.20 -2.95 -8.81
C SER A 201 -5.62 -2.40 -8.74
N SER A 202 -6.61 -3.29 -8.89
CA SER A 202 -8.02 -2.93 -8.70
C SER A 202 -8.72 -3.99 -7.89
N VAL A 203 -9.43 -3.55 -6.87
CA VAL A 203 -10.20 -4.40 -5.96
C VAL A 203 -11.67 -3.97 -6.00
N PRO A 204 -12.62 -4.91 -5.83
CA PRO A 204 -14.04 -4.56 -5.79
C PRO A 204 -14.32 -3.52 -4.69
N TRP A 205 -15.05 -2.47 -5.05
CA TRP A 205 -15.55 -1.47 -4.12
C TRP A 205 -17.07 -1.46 -4.21
N LYS A 206 -17.71 -2.03 -3.20
CA LYS A 206 -19.16 -2.23 -3.17
C LYS A 206 -19.85 -0.88 -3.08
N ALA A 207 -20.98 -0.78 -3.76
CA ALA A 207 -21.88 0.36 -3.62
C ALA A 207 -22.27 0.54 -2.16
N TYR A 208 -22.41 1.80 -1.74
CA TYR A 208 -22.78 2.09 -0.37
C TYR A 208 -24.22 1.64 -0.11
N PRO A 209 -24.48 1.09 1.09
CA PRO A 209 -25.82 0.69 1.48
C PRO A 209 -26.75 1.91 1.46
N ILE A 210 -27.97 1.69 0.97
CA ILE A 210 -29.04 2.68 1.08
C ILE A 210 -29.66 2.52 2.48
N PRO A 211 -29.94 3.61 3.21
CA PRO A 211 -30.64 3.51 4.49
C PRO A 211 -31.96 2.74 4.35
N PRO A 212 -32.28 1.79 5.26
CA PRO A 212 -33.55 1.09 5.25
C PRO A 212 -34.70 2.05 5.57
N ASP A 213 -35.91 1.74 5.07
CA ASP A 213 -37.11 2.55 5.32
C ASP A 213 -37.34 2.78 6.81
N LYS A 214 -37.18 1.72 7.61
CA LYS A 214 -37.19 1.79 9.08
C LYS A 214 -35.77 1.82 9.62
N PRO A 215 -35.47 2.69 10.61
CA PRO A 215 -34.17 2.70 11.25
C PRO A 215 -33.75 1.34 11.79
N ASP A 216 -32.48 0.99 11.61
CA ASP A 216 -31.88 -0.18 12.26
C ASP A 216 -31.47 0.19 13.69
N ASP A 217 -32.21 -0.31 14.69
CA ASP A 217 -31.96 0.02 16.10
C ASP A 217 -30.54 -0.33 16.57
N HIS A 218 -29.85 -1.30 15.96
CA HIS A 218 -28.49 -1.68 16.37
C HIS A 218 -27.43 -0.68 15.91
N LEU A 219 -27.69 0.01 14.80
CA LEU A 219 -26.73 0.92 14.17
C LEU A 219 -27.12 2.39 14.34
N GLU A 220 -28.42 2.68 14.32
CA GLU A 220 -28.92 4.04 14.18
C GLU A 220 -29.52 4.63 15.46
N LYS A 221 -29.87 3.81 16.46
CA LYS A 221 -30.63 4.28 17.62
C LYS A 221 -29.96 5.44 18.36
N THR A 222 -28.67 5.34 18.68
CA THR A 222 -27.98 6.31 19.53
C THR A 222 -27.91 7.69 18.85
N TYR A 223 -27.32 7.77 17.65
CA TYR A 223 -27.21 9.05 16.94
C TYR A 223 -28.57 9.61 16.52
N LEU A 224 -29.56 8.77 16.17
CA LEU A 224 -30.90 9.26 15.84
C LEU A 224 -31.60 9.84 17.05
N THR A 225 -31.44 9.25 18.24
CA THR A 225 -32.02 9.78 19.48
C THR A 225 -31.44 11.17 19.78
N GLN A 226 -30.13 11.33 19.68
CA GLN A 226 -29.46 12.64 19.84
C GLN A 226 -29.89 13.65 18.77
N MET A 227 -30.03 13.22 17.51
CA MET A 227 -30.51 14.09 16.43
C MET A 227 -31.97 14.52 16.65
N GLN A 228 -32.83 13.61 17.09
CA GLN A 228 -34.23 13.90 17.42
C GLN A 228 -34.32 14.88 18.59
N ALA A 229 -33.51 14.69 19.64
CA ALA A 229 -33.39 15.64 20.75
C ALA A 229 -32.95 17.03 20.25
N ALA A 230 -31.97 17.11 19.35
CA ALA A 230 -31.52 18.36 18.75
C ALA A 230 -32.63 19.09 17.98
N TYR A 231 -33.43 18.36 17.19
CA TYR A 231 -34.62 18.94 16.54
C TYR A 231 -35.69 19.36 17.55
N ALA A 232 -35.89 18.58 18.61
CA ALA A 232 -36.87 18.88 19.64
C ALA A 232 -36.53 20.16 20.41
N ASP A 233 -35.25 20.35 20.72
CA ASP A 233 -34.70 21.55 21.34
C ASP A 233 -34.93 22.78 20.46
N HIS A 234 -34.51 22.72 19.18
CA HIS A 234 -34.67 23.82 18.22
C HIS A 234 -36.13 24.21 17.92
N LEU A 235 -37.02 23.21 17.83
CA LEU A 235 -38.43 23.42 17.49
C LEU A 235 -39.32 23.63 18.72
N HIS A 236 -38.77 23.47 19.93
CA HIS A 236 -39.48 23.44 21.21
C HIS A 236 -40.70 22.49 21.20
N LYS A 237 -40.54 21.31 20.61
CA LYS A 237 -41.58 20.29 20.45
C LYS A 237 -40.99 18.88 20.58
N PRO A 238 -41.69 17.90 21.18
CA PRO A 238 -41.18 16.54 21.24
C PRO A 238 -41.07 15.93 19.84
N ILE A 239 -39.92 15.32 19.55
CA ILE A 239 -39.63 14.59 18.31
C ILE A 239 -39.11 13.21 18.71
N ASN A 240 -39.81 12.14 18.33
CA ASN A 240 -39.42 10.75 18.60
C ASN A 240 -39.15 9.97 17.31
N CYS A 241 -39.64 10.47 16.18
CA CYS A 241 -39.36 9.90 14.86
C CYS A 241 -39.43 10.96 13.76
N SER A 242 -39.11 10.56 12.53
CA SER A 242 -39.15 11.44 11.37
C SER A 242 -40.54 12.02 11.08
N ASP A 243 -41.62 11.33 11.47
CA ASP A 243 -42.99 11.77 11.20
C ASP A 243 -43.41 12.95 12.09
N ASP A 244 -42.79 13.10 13.26
CA ASP A 244 -43.02 14.23 14.17
C ASP A 244 -42.41 15.54 13.62
N LEU A 245 -41.47 15.44 12.66
CA LEU A 245 -40.80 16.60 12.09
C LEU A 245 -41.69 17.37 11.11
N PRO A 246 -41.59 18.71 11.09
CA PRO A 246 -42.15 19.53 10.02
C PRO A 246 -41.68 19.05 8.65
N GLN A 247 -42.57 19.14 7.65
CA GLN A 247 -42.29 18.68 6.28
C GLN A 247 -41.01 19.31 5.69
N THR A 248 -40.66 20.53 6.12
CA THR A 248 -39.45 21.25 5.71
C THR A 248 -38.16 20.65 6.25
N CYS A 249 -38.20 19.96 7.39
CA CYS A 249 -37.02 19.37 8.05
C CYS A 249 -36.78 17.91 7.64
N ARG A 250 -37.83 17.19 7.22
CA ARG A 250 -37.74 15.76 6.85
C ARG A 250 -36.67 15.44 5.80
N PRO A 251 -36.46 16.25 4.73
CA PRO A 251 -35.40 15.98 3.76
C PRO A 251 -34.00 16.04 4.36
N GLU A 252 -33.73 17.00 5.26
CA GLU A 252 -32.44 17.11 5.93
C GLU A 252 -32.21 15.93 6.88
N TYR A 253 -33.23 15.55 7.67
CA TYR A 253 -33.18 14.38 8.54
C TYR A 253 -32.87 13.10 7.76
N ALA A 254 -33.57 12.86 6.64
CA ALA A 254 -33.29 11.72 5.77
C ALA A 254 -31.86 11.77 5.21
N LYS A 255 -31.37 12.96 4.85
CA LYS A 255 -30.01 13.15 4.37
C LYS A 255 -28.95 12.82 5.43
N GLN A 256 -29.21 13.06 6.72
CA GLN A 256 -28.30 12.67 7.80
C GLN A 256 -28.16 11.15 7.90
N ARG A 257 -29.26 10.40 7.71
CA ARG A 257 -29.21 8.94 7.63
C ARG A 257 -28.38 8.46 6.45
N GLU A 258 -28.54 9.10 5.28
CA GLU A 258 -27.68 8.81 4.12
C GLU A 258 -26.19 8.99 4.44
N TYR A 259 -25.81 10.09 5.10
CA TYR A 259 -24.41 10.31 5.49
C TYR A 259 -23.88 9.22 6.43
N PHE A 260 -24.68 8.76 7.40
CA PHE A 260 -24.29 7.65 8.27
C PHE A 260 -23.99 6.37 7.47
N TYR A 261 -24.85 6.03 6.51
CA TYR A 261 -24.66 4.85 5.66
C TYR A 261 -23.54 5.01 4.62
N ASP A 262 -23.24 6.24 4.19
CA ASP A 262 -22.03 6.53 3.39
C ASP A 262 -20.76 6.18 4.19
N ALA A 263 -20.69 6.59 5.46
CA ALA A 263 -19.57 6.24 6.35
C ALA A 263 -19.51 4.73 6.66
N GLU A 264 -20.64 4.07 6.92
CA GLU A 264 -20.68 2.60 7.11
C GLU A 264 -20.26 1.85 5.84
N GLY A 265 -20.67 2.34 4.66
CA GLY A 265 -20.26 1.82 3.37
C GLY A 265 -18.74 1.93 3.17
N MET A 266 -18.15 3.06 3.55
CA MET A 266 -16.71 3.25 3.55
C MET A 266 -16.00 2.26 4.50
N ARG A 267 -16.45 2.17 5.76
CA ARG A 267 -15.89 1.26 6.77
C ARG A 267 -15.88 -0.19 6.30
N ARG A 268 -17.02 -0.68 5.80
CA ARG A 268 -17.17 -2.05 5.29
C ARG A 268 -16.23 -2.32 4.12
N ASN A 269 -16.11 -1.38 3.18
CA ASN A 269 -15.20 -1.54 2.06
C ASN A 269 -13.74 -1.56 2.52
N LEU A 270 -13.34 -0.68 3.43
CA LEU A 270 -11.97 -0.67 3.97
C LEU A 270 -11.66 -1.98 4.68
N ARG A 271 -12.52 -2.48 5.57
CA ARG A 271 -12.36 -3.77 6.24
C ARG A 271 -12.22 -4.93 5.25
N ASP A 272 -13.07 -4.96 4.22
CA ASP A 272 -13.11 -6.07 3.27
C ASP A 272 -11.89 -6.08 2.32
N VAL A 273 -11.25 -4.93 2.11
CA VAL A 273 -10.24 -4.73 1.06
C VAL A 273 -8.83 -4.51 1.62
N ILE A 274 -8.71 -4.00 2.83
CA ILE A 274 -7.44 -3.59 3.45
C ILE A 274 -7.28 -4.40 4.74
N GLU A 275 -6.13 -5.06 4.89
CA GLU A 275 -5.84 -5.94 6.05
C GLU A 275 -6.04 -5.23 7.40
N ASN A 276 -5.59 -3.97 7.49
CA ASN A 276 -5.77 -3.10 8.67
C ASN A 276 -6.90 -2.07 8.50
N GLY A 277 -7.88 -2.35 7.63
CA GLY A 277 -8.89 -1.36 7.22
C GLY A 277 -9.76 -0.80 8.36
N GLU A 278 -10.10 -1.61 9.37
CA GLU A 278 -10.83 -1.11 10.56
C GLU A 278 -9.96 -0.17 11.41
N GLN A 279 -8.68 -0.50 11.59
CA GLN A 279 -7.75 0.34 12.37
C GLN A 279 -7.51 1.69 11.68
N GLU A 280 -7.38 1.69 10.35
CA GLU A 280 -7.27 2.92 9.57
C GLU A 280 -8.56 3.75 9.62
N PHE A 281 -9.73 3.10 9.63
CA PHE A 281 -11.01 3.78 9.80
C PHE A 281 -11.16 4.42 11.18
N ASP A 282 -10.76 3.72 12.24
CA ASP A 282 -10.75 4.25 13.59
C ASP A 282 -9.78 5.43 13.73
N ALA A 283 -8.61 5.36 13.10
CA ALA A 283 -7.66 6.47 13.05
C ALA A 283 -8.26 7.71 12.37
N LEU A 284 -9.05 7.54 11.29
CA LEU A 284 -9.80 8.65 10.67
C LEU A 284 -10.84 9.26 11.62
N LYS A 285 -11.52 8.43 12.42
CA LYS A 285 -12.51 8.92 13.41
C LYS A 285 -11.85 9.75 14.50
N VAL A 286 -10.74 9.27 15.05
CA VAL A 286 -9.98 9.99 16.08
C VAL A 286 -9.48 11.34 15.56
N ASP A 287 -8.85 11.34 14.37
CA ASP A 287 -8.37 12.57 13.74
C ASP A 287 -9.50 13.56 13.44
N LEU A 288 -10.65 13.06 12.96
CA LEU A 288 -11.82 13.92 12.76
C LEU A 288 -12.31 14.50 14.08
N TYR A 289 -12.41 13.69 15.14
CA TYR A 289 -12.84 14.12 16.46
C TYR A 289 -11.94 15.24 16.99
N ASP A 290 -10.62 15.05 16.98
CA ASP A 290 -9.65 16.06 17.42
C ASP A 290 -9.78 17.37 16.63
N GLY A 291 -10.19 17.28 15.36
CA GLY A 291 -10.43 18.44 14.50
C GLY A 291 -11.74 19.19 14.72
N ILE A 292 -12.73 18.59 15.38
CA ILE A 292 -14.09 19.14 15.49
C ILE A 292 -14.63 19.23 16.92
N CYS A 293 -13.95 18.63 17.91
CA CYS A 293 -14.41 18.56 19.29
C CYS A 293 -14.67 19.97 19.88
N ASP A 294 -13.78 20.93 19.65
CA ASP A 294 -13.94 22.32 20.08
C ASP A 294 -15.17 22.99 19.43
N THR A 295 -15.43 22.68 18.16
CA THR A 295 -16.62 23.20 17.45
C THR A 295 -17.89 22.62 18.06
N CYS A 296 -17.88 21.34 18.42
CA CYS A 296 -19.03 20.69 19.05
C CYS A 296 -19.27 21.19 20.47
N ALA A 297 -18.21 21.41 21.25
CA ALA A 297 -18.26 21.87 22.63
C ALA A 297 -18.55 23.38 22.78
N SER A 298 -18.58 24.12 21.68
CA SER A 298 -18.88 25.56 21.68
C SER A 298 -20.33 25.84 22.10
N ASP A 299 -20.58 27.10 22.47
CA ASP A 299 -21.91 27.58 22.86
C ASP A 299 -22.82 27.74 21.61
N TYR A 300 -23.97 27.08 21.63
CA TYR A 300 -25.03 27.23 20.64
C TYR A 300 -26.37 27.46 21.32
N ALA A 301 -27.28 28.14 20.63
CA ALA A 301 -28.62 28.40 21.15
C ALA A 301 -29.46 27.12 21.28
N ASP A 302 -29.17 26.09 20.49
CA ASP A 302 -29.84 24.80 20.51
C ASP A 302 -28.93 23.68 19.93
N GLY A 303 -29.30 22.42 20.19
CA GLY A 303 -28.55 21.26 19.72
C GLY A 303 -28.54 21.08 18.19
N LEU A 304 -29.54 21.60 17.46
CA LEU A 304 -29.58 21.49 16.00
C LEU A 304 -28.54 22.41 15.35
N LEU A 305 -28.37 23.61 15.89
CA LEU A 305 -27.31 24.53 15.47
C LEU A 305 -25.93 23.96 15.75
N ARG A 306 -25.73 23.33 16.93
CA ARG A 306 -24.49 22.61 17.27
C ARG A 306 -24.19 21.51 16.25
N MET A 307 -25.15 20.60 16.02
CA MET A 307 -24.98 19.51 15.05
C MET A 307 -24.62 20.05 13.67
N ARG A 308 -25.35 21.06 13.16
CA ARG A 308 -25.07 21.65 11.84
C ARG A 308 -23.70 22.29 11.75
N ALA A 309 -23.26 23.00 12.79
CA ALA A 309 -21.94 23.62 12.84
C ALA A 309 -20.83 22.55 12.84
N THR A 310 -20.95 21.52 13.69
CA THR A 310 -20.01 20.40 13.76
C THR A 310 -19.91 19.65 12.42
N LEU A 311 -21.05 19.32 11.80
CA LEU A 311 -21.08 18.66 10.50
C LEU A 311 -20.51 19.53 9.37
N SER A 312 -20.67 20.85 9.46
CA SER A 312 -20.09 21.80 8.51
C SER A 312 -18.57 21.85 8.64
N GLN A 313 -18.05 21.92 9.86
CA GLN A 313 -16.62 21.86 10.13
C GLN A 313 -16.02 20.52 9.67
N ALA A 314 -16.67 19.40 10.01
CA ALA A 314 -16.25 18.06 9.60
C ALA A 314 -16.15 17.92 8.07
N ALA A 315 -17.10 18.48 7.32
CA ALA A 315 -17.07 18.44 5.85
C ALA A 315 -15.82 19.13 5.27
N GLY A 316 -15.36 20.21 5.89
CA GLY A 316 -14.18 20.98 5.49
C GLY A 316 -12.85 20.51 6.08
N PHE A 317 -12.88 19.69 7.14
CA PHE A 317 -11.67 19.32 7.89
C PHE A 317 -10.69 18.47 7.03
N PRO A 318 -9.42 18.87 6.89
CA PRO A 318 -8.43 18.10 6.13
C PRO A 318 -7.87 16.96 6.99
N LEU A 319 -8.43 15.76 6.82
CA LEU A 319 -7.96 14.55 7.51
C LEU A 319 -6.51 14.22 7.14
N SER A 320 -5.74 13.75 8.11
CA SER A 320 -4.35 13.35 7.98
C SER A 320 -3.93 12.20 8.90
N GLY A 321 -4.81 11.75 9.81
CA GLY A 321 -4.51 10.71 10.81
C GLY A 321 -4.47 9.27 10.27
N SER A 322 -4.73 9.06 8.98
CA SER A 322 -4.67 7.74 8.33
C SER A 322 -4.10 7.87 6.93
N VAL A 323 -3.43 6.80 6.46
CA VAL A 323 -2.98 6.71 5.06
C VAL A 323 -4.14 6.81 4.08
N ILE A 324 -5.35 6.43 4.50
CA ILE A 324 -6.57 6.50 3.68
C ILE A 324 -6.93 7.95 3.33
N ALA A 325 -6.59 8.91 4.20
CA ALA A 325 -6.85 10.32 3.96
C ALA A 325 -6.09 10.89 2.76
N GLN A 326 -5.04 10.19 2.30
CA GLN A 326 -4.25 10.57 1.13
C GLN A 326 -4.96 10.24 -0.19
N PHE A 327 -6.11 9.54 -0.17
CA PHE A 327 -6.85 9.17 -1.36
C PHE A 327 -8.06 10.09 -1.61
N PRO A 328 -7.95 11.09 -2.51
CA PRO A 328 -8.91 12.20 -2.57
C PRO A 328 -10.34 11.79 -2.95
N SER A 329 -10.52 10.65 -3.62
CA SER A 329 -11.86 10.18 -4.01
C SER A 329 -12.54 9.30 -2.97
N MET A 330 -11.81 8.84 -1.94
CA MET A 330 -12.35 7.90 -0.94
C MET A 330 -13.16 8.61 0.14
N ILE A 331 -12.67 9.76 0.61
CA ILE A 331 -13.29 10.47 1.73
C ILE A 331 -13.80 11.81 1.23
N LYS A 332 -15.12 11.93 1.06
CA LYS A 332 -15.79 13.18 0.69
C LYS A 332 -16.49 13.75 1.92
N ALA A 333 -17.16 14.87 1.71
CA ALA A 333 -17.90 15.55 2.78
C ALA A 333 -19.01 14.66 3.38
N ALA A 334 -19.57 13.73 2.61
CA ALA A 334 -20.66 12.87 3.06
C ALA A 334 -20.18 11.87 4.12
N GLU A 335 -19.07 11.19 3.86
CA GLU A 335 -18.48 10.22 4.77
C GLU A 335 -18.02 10.91 6.06
N LYS A 336 -17.41 12.10 5.98
CA LYS A 336 -17.01 12.87 7.17
C LYS A 336 -18.20 13.25 8.06
N LYS A 337 -19.34 13.63 7.45
CA LYS A 337 -20.58 13.89 8.19
C LYS A 337 -21.13 12.62 8.83
N GLY A 338 -21.04 11.48 8.14
CA GLY A 338 -21.40 10.17 8.70
C GLY A 338 -20.52 9.76 9.88
N LEU A 339 -19.22 10.03 9.82
CA LEU A 339 -18.29 9.78 10.91
C LEU A 339 -18.68 10.54 12.19
N CYS A 340 -19.22 11.76 12.07
CA CYS A 340 -19.76 12.48 13.23
C CYS A 340 -20.90 11.70 13.90
N HIS A 341 -21.82 11.12 13.13
CA HIS A 341 -22.90 10.28 13.69
C HIS A 341 -22.37 9.01 14.34
N MET A 342 -21.30 8.42 13.79
CA MET A 342 -20.61 7.29 14.44
C MET A 342 -19.90 7.71 15.74
N LEU A 343 -19.33 8.90 15.80
CA LEU A 343 -18.74 9.44 17.03
C LEU A 343 -19.82 9.70 18.10
N VAL A 344 -21.05 10.04 17.72
CA VAL A 344 -22.19 10.09 18.65
C VAL A 344 -22.58 8.70 19.15
N ASN A 345 -22.59 7.69 18.27
CA ASN A 345 -22.80 6.31 18.69
C ASN A 345 -21.73 5.84 19.70
N ASP A 346 -20.50 6.33 19.57
CA ASP A 346 -19.38 6.05 20.46
C ASP A 346 -19.38 6.91 21.75
N HIS A 347 -20.36 7.81 21.92
CA HIS A 347 -20.41 8.78 23.03
C HIS A 347 -19.22 9.75 23.08
N MET A 348 -18.58 9.98 21.95
CA MET A 348 -17.50 10.97 21.80
C MET A 348 -18.05 12.36 21.45
N LEU A 349 -19.20 12.43 20.79
CA LEU A 349 -19.91 13.67 20.48
C LEU A 349 -21.35 13.60 20.98
N GLU A 350 -21.88 14.76 21.35
CA GLU A 350 -23.27 14.93 21.78
C GLU A 350 -23.86 16.19 21.14
N TRP A 351 -25.09 16.10 20.63
CA TRP A 351 -25.80 17.26 20.08
C TRP A 351 -26.55 18.00 21.16
N VAL A 352 -27.15 17.27 22.10
CA VAL A 352 -27.82 17.81 23.27
C VAL A 352 -27.20 17.14 24.49
N HIS A 353 -26.74 17.95 25.43
CA HIS A 353 -26.29 17.41 26.71
C HIS A 353 -27.52 16.91 27.46
N GLU A 354 -27.48 15.67 27.94
CA GLU A 354 -28.46 15.25 28.93
C GLU A 354 -28.28 16.15 30.15
N ASN A 355 -29.28 16.98 30.42
CA ASN A 355 -29.33 17.74 31.68
C ASN A 355 -29.33 16.72 32.83
N GLU A 356 -28.39 16.85 33.76
CA GLU A 356 -28.48 16.20 35.09
C GLU A 356 -29.82 16.48 35.79
#